data_AF-A0A6F8YPV5-F1
#
_entry.id   AF-A0A6F8YPV5-F1
#
_cell.length_a   1.000
_cell.length_b   1.000
_cell.length_c   1.000
_cell.angle_alpha   90.00
_cell.angle_beta   90.00
_cell.angle_gamma   90.00
#
_symmetry.space_group_name_H-M   'P 1'
#
loop_
_entity.id
_entity.type
_entity.pdbx_description
1 polymer ?
#
loop_
_entity_poly.entity_id
_entity_poly.type
_entity_poly.pdbx_seq_one_letter_code
_entity_poly.pdbx_strand_id
1 'polypeptide(L)'
;MGVGLRFQVLGPVSVYDADVLVALGGPKPRLLLAALLASPGRVVAAERLIDIVWGDSPPSACRALVQTYVSGLRKALGRRGTAAVIVTKAPGYLVQVGADELDSLVFERLIEKGATAARALDHAGTVEALRRAEALWCGDPFGGVESAALASAARRLTELRLSATEQRIAAQLELGHDDEVLAELTALVAAYPMRERLRAHLMVALFRRGRRADALDAYREGRAVLVDQLGIDPGPDLQRTHEAILRADPAVCRPSVSATSRGWARPDLPPAPTHVSSSPGTRRSACRRTRRSACRRSCPPCRRT
;
A
#
# COMPACT_ATOMS: atom_id res chain seq x y z
N MET A 1 -18.45 -17.79 -8.40
CA MET A 1 -18.53 -16.37 -8.81
C MET A 1 -17.43 -16.15 -9.83
N GLY A 2 -17.77 -16.05 -11.12
CA GLY A 2 -16.78 -15.85 -12.16
C GLY A 2 -16.01 -14.56 -11.87
N VAL A 3 -14.68 -14.66 -11.79
CA VAL A 3 -13.83 -13.50 -11.52
C VAL A 3 -13.98 -12.56 -12.71
N GLY A 4 -14.62 -11.41 -12.49
CA GLY A 4 -14.79 -10.37 -13.50
C GLY A 4 -13.45 -9.71 -13.86
N LEU A 5 -13.50 -8.74 -14.77
CA LEU A 5 -12.32 -7.97 -15.15
C LEU A 5 -11.80 -7.17 -13.96
N ARG A 6 -10.48 -7.15 -13.78
CA ARG A 6 -9.79 -6.31 -12.80
C ARG A 6 -8.90 -5.30 -13.51
N PHE A 7 -9.16 -4.02 -13.27
CA PHE A 7 -8.42 -2.89 -13.79
C PHE A 7 -7.44 -2.39 -12.73
N GLN A 8 -6.20 -2.20 -13.13
CA GLN A 8 -5.14 -1.67 -12.27
C GLN A 8 -4.63 -0.33 -12.80
N VAL A 9 -4.70 0.69 -11.94
CA VAL A 9 -4.15 2.03 -12.21
C VAL A 9 -3.28 2.55 -11.06
N LEU A 10 -3.17 1.85 -9.93
CA LEU A 10 -2.26 2.16 -8.81
C LEU A 10 -0.84 1.59 -9.07
N GLY A 11 -0.36 1.79 -10.29
CA GLY A 11 0.80 1.16 -10.88
C GLY A 11 0.69 1.16 -12.40
N PRO A 12 1.40 0.26 -13.10
CA PRO A 12 1.28 0.12 -14.55
C PRO A 12 -0.14 -0.19 -15.01
N VAL A 13 -0.66 0.58 -15.98
CA VAL A 13 -2.05 0.42 -16.47
C VAL A 13 -2.25 -0.97 -17.08
N SER A 14 -3.00 -1.81 -16.37
CA SER A 14 -3.15 -3.24 -16.67
C SER A 14 -4.60 -3.69 -16.49
N VAL A 15 -5.01 -4.71 -17.23
CA VAL A 15 -6.32 -5.36 -17.05
C VAL A 15 -6.12 -6.86 -16.97
N TYR A 16 -6.74 -7.50 -15.99
CA TYR A 16 -6.73 -8.95 -15.82
C TYR A 16 -8.15 -9.49 -16.01
N ASP A 17 -8.27 -10.58 -16.74
CA ASP A 17 -9.46 -11.43 -16.76
C ASP A 17 -9.15 -12.67 -15.93
N ALA A 18 -9.81 -12.81 -14.78
CA ALA A 18 -9.34 -13.64 -13.68
C ALA A 18 -7.88 -13.31 -13.32
N ASP A 19 -6.94 -14.20 -13.63
CA ASP A 19 -5.49 -14.02 -13.39
C ASP A 19 -4.68 -13.87 -14.69
N VAL A 20 -5.35 -13.76 -15.83
CA VAL A 20 -4.71 -13.64 -17.14
C VAL A 20 -4.64 -12.18 -17.55
N LEU A 21 -3.44 -11.69 -17.85
CA LEU A 21 -3.25 -10.34 -18.36
C LEU A 21 -3.89 -10.17 -19.75
N VAL A 22 -4.77 -9.19 -19.89
CA VAL A 22 -5.45 -8.85 -21.14
C VAL A 22 -4.53 -7.99 -22.00
N ALA A 23 -4.34 -8.39 -23.26
CA ALA A 23 -3.59 -7.62 -24.24
C ALA A 23 -4.38 -6.37 -24.68
N LEU A 24 -4.07 -5.22 -24.09
CA LEU A 24 -4.71 -3.93 -24.40
C LEU A 24 -4.24 -3.31 -25.74
N GLY A 25 -3.27 -3.92 -26.40
CA GLY A 25 -2.63 -3.39 -27.61
C GLY A 25 -1.48 -2.43 -27.31
N GLY A 26 -1.27 -1.48 -28.22
CA GLY A 26 -0.16 -0.51 -28.14
C GLY A 26 -0.34 0.59 -27.08
N PRO A 27 0.60 1.55 -27.01
CA PRO A 27 0.60 2.60 -25.99
C PRO A 27 -0.62 3.53 -26.08
N LYS A 28 -1.10 3.85 -27.30
CA LYS A 28 -2.26 4.76 -27.50
C LYS A 28 -3.59 4.17 -27.02
N PRO A 29 -3.98 2.92 -27.35
CA PRO A 29 -5.13 2.27 -26.73
C PRO A 29 -5.06 2.19 -25.21
N ARG A 30 -3.89 1.87 -24.64
CA ARG A 30 -3.68 1.83 -23.19
C ARG A 30 -3.89 3.21 -22.55
N LEU A 31 -3.35 4.26 -23.16
CA LEU A 31 -3.54 5.65 -22.73
C LEU A 31 -5.02 6.07 -22.79
N LEU A 32 -5.73 5.72 -23.87
CA LEU A 32 -7.16 5.98 -23.98
C LEU A 32 -7.95 5.30 -22.85
N LEU A 33 -7.64 4.03 -22.55
CA LEU A 33 -8.28 3.32 -21.44
C LEU A 33 -7.94 3.98 -20.10
N ALA A 34 -6.68 4.34 -19.86
CA ALA A 34 -6.24 5.05 -18.65
C ALA A 34 -7.02 6.36 -18.44
N ALA A 35 -7.24 7.13 -19.51
CA ALA A 35 -8.03 8.36 -19.47
C ALA A 35 -9.49 8.13 -19.04
N LEU A 36 -10.10 7.03 -19.50
CA LEU A 36 -11.45 6.65 -19.07
C LEU A 36 -11.47 6.17 -17.61
N LEU A 37 -10.49 5.34 -17.21
CA LEU A 37 -10.37 4.82 -15.85
C LEU A 37 -10.01 5.89 -14.80
N ALA A 38 -9.41 7.00 -15.22
CA ALA A 38 -9.20 8.16 -14.35
C ALA A 38 -10.51 8.88 -13.97
N SER A 39 -11.63 8.55 -14.63
CA SER A 39 -12.95 9.10 -14.36
C SER A 39 -14.05 8.05 -14.59
N PRO A 40 -14.07 6.97 -13.80
CA PRO A 40 -14.99 5.85 -14.01
C PRO A 40 -16.44 6.32 -13.91
N GLY A 41 -17.30 5.81 -14.80
CA GLY A 41 -18.71 6.17 -14.88
C GLY A 41 -19.01 7.56 -15.48
N ARG A 42 -17.99 8.38 -15.80
CA ARG A 42 -18.17 9.71 -16.41
C ARG A 42 -17.86 9.70 -17.89
N VAL A 43 -18.63 10.47 -18.66
CA VAL A 43 -18.40 10.66 -20.10
C VAL A 43 -17.16 11.53 -20.31
N VAL A 44 -16.21 11.01 -21.08
CA VAL A 44 -15.09 11.76 -21.64
C VAL A 44 -15.39 12.01 -23.11
N ALA A 45 -15.44 13.29 -23.51
CA ALA A 45 -15.69 13.70 -24.89
C ALA A 45 -14.65 13.10 -25.85
N ALA A 46 -15.06 12.78 -27.08
CA ALA A 46 -14.15 12.22 -28.08
C ALA A 46 -12.99 13.17 -28.40
N GLU A 47 -13.26 14.47 -28.44
CA GLU A 47 -12.29 15.56 -28.63
C GLU A 47 -11.25 15.55 -27.51
N ARG A 48 -11.70 15.43 -26.26
CA ARG A 48 -10.79 15.34 -25.11
C ARG A 48 -9.91 14.10 -25.19
N LEU A 49 -10.44 12.96 -25.61
CA LEU A 49 -9.63 11.75 -25.82
C LEU A 49 -8.60 11.94 -26.94
N ILE A 50 -8.91 12.71 -27.98
CA ILE A 50 -7.96 13.06 -29.03
C ILE A 50 -6.81 13.88 -28.44
N ASP A 51 -7.11 14.94 -27.70
CA ASP A 51 -6.09 15.78 -27.07
C ASP A 51 -5.19 14.97 -26.13
N ILE A 52 -5.77 14.04 -25.36
CA ILE A 52 -5.01 13.21 -24.43
C ILE A 52 -4.04 12.27 -25.15
N VAL A 53 -4.46 11.68 -26.27
CA VAL A 53 -3.69 10.63 -26.97
C VAL A 53 -2.65 11.21 -27.92
N TRP A 54 -2.90 12.38 -28.52
CA TRP A 54 -2.03 12.97 -29.54
C TRP A 54 -1.49 14.37 -29.21
N GLY A 55 -2.00 15.03 -28.17
CA GLY A 55 -1.60 16.41 -27.83
C GLY A 55 -1.77 17.35 -29.02
N ASP A 56 -0.74 18.15 -29.29
CA ASP A 56 -0.75 19.17 -30.35
C ASP A 56 -0.55 18.62 -31.77
N SER A 57 -0.36 17.31 -31.94
CA SER A 57 -0.10 16.68 -33.25
C SER A 57 -1.10 15.56 -33.58
N PRO A 58 -2.42 15.84 -33.65
CA PRO A 58 -3.42 14.86 -34.03
C PRO A 58 -3.34 14.52 -35.54
N PRO A 59 -3.43 13.23 -35.91
CA PRO A 59 -3.61 12.82 -37.29
C PRO A 59 -4.93 13.34 -37.87
N SER A 60 -4.98 13.53 -39.19
CA SER A 60 -6.20 13.95 -39.91
C SER A 60 -7.42 13.05 -39.64
N ALA A 61 -7.20 11.76 -39.40
CA ALA A 61 -8.23 10.76 -39.10
C ALA A 61 -8.36 10.42 -37.59
N CYS A 62 -7.99 11.33 -36.68
CA CYS A 62 -7.99 11.08 -35.23
C CYS A 62 -9.31 10.52 -34.68
N ARG A 63 -10.48 11.03 -35.11
CA ARG A 63 -11.79 10.51 -34.69
C ARG A 63 -12.00 9.05 -35.07
N ALA A 64 -11.62 8.66 -36.28
CA ALA A 64 -11.70 7.27 -36.74
C ALA A 64 -10.73 6.36 -35.97
N LEU A 65 -9.55 6.89 -35.61
CA LEU A 65 -8.58 6.17 -34.78
C LEU A 65 -9.10 5.94 -33.35
N VAL A 66 -9.76 6.93 -32.73
CA VAL A 66 -10.42 6.74 -31.42
C VAL A 66 -11.44 5.61 -31.48
N GLN A 67 -12.30 5.61 -32.50
CA GLN A 67 -13.29 4.53 -32.70
C GLN A 67 -12.62 3.16 -32.87
N THR A 68 -11.52 3.11 -33.63
CA THR A 68 -10.72 1.89 -33.84
C THR A 68 -10.14 1.38 -32.52
N TYR A 69 -9.54 2.26 -31.71
CA TYR A 69 -9.01 1.89 -30.40
C TYR A 69 -10.10 1.44 -29.44
N VAL A 70 -11.25 2.14 -29.39
CA VAL A 70 -12.39 1.72 -28.57
C VAL A 70 -12.94 0.36 -29.01
N SER A 71 -13.03 0.11 -30.31
CA SER A 71 -13.46 -1.19 -30.84
C SER A 71 -12.48 -2.32 -30.46
N GLY A 72 -11.18 -2.08 -30.60
CA GLY A 72 -10.13 -3.01 -30.18
C GLY A 72 -10.17 -3.32 -28.68
N LEU A 73 -10.31 -2.29 -27.85
CA LEU A 73 -10.46 -2.43 -26.40
C LEU A 73 -11.72 -3.21 -26.04
N ARG A 74 -12.88 -2.90 -26.65
CA ARG A 74 -14.11 -3.67 -26.45
C ARG A 74 -13.95 -5.14 -26.79
N LYS A 75 -13.24 -5.46 -27.88
CA LYS A 75 -12.95 -6.84 -28.27
C LYS A 75 -12.02 -7.55 -27.27
N ALA A 76 -11.04 -6.81 -26.72
CA ALA A 76 -10.11 -7.35 -25.73
C ALA A 76 -10.78 -7.60 -24.38
N LEU A 77 -11.65 -6.69 -23.94
CA LEU A 77 -12.35 -6.73 -22.65
C LEU A 77 -13.62 -7.60 -22.70
N GLY A 78 -14.29 -7.68 -23.86
CA GLY A 78 -15.60 -8.32 -24.04
C GLY A 78 -15.56 -9.83 -24.28
N ARG A 79 -14.82 -10.59 -23.47
CA ARG A 79 -14.88 -12.07 -23.48
C ARG A 79 -15.71 -12.57 -22.29
N ARG A 80 -16.78 -13.33 -22.60
CA ARG A 80 -17.74 -14.00 -21.69
C ARG A 80 -18.74 -13.10 -20.92
N GLY A 81 -19.94 -12.92 -21.47
CA GLY A 81 -21.17 -12.66 -20.70
C GLY A 81 -21.23 -11.35 -19.89
N THR A 82 -20.23 -10.48 -19.99
CA THR A 82 -20.14 -9.20 -19.30
C THR A 82 -20.79 -8.08 -20.09
N ALA A 83 -21.43 -7.15 -19.38
CA ALA A 83 -21.97 -5.93 -19.96
C ALA A 83 -20.86 -5.11 -20.65
N ALA A 84 -21.24 -4.23 -21.58
CA ALA A 84 -20.30 -3.42 -22.33
C ALA A 84 -19.48 -2.50 -21.39
N VAL A 85 -18.22 -2.88 -21.13
CA VAL A 85 -17.29 -2.13 -20.25
C VAL A 85 -17.07 -0.70 -20.74
N ILE A 86 -16.86 -0.50 -22.04
CA ILE A 86 -16.73 0.84 -22.64
C ILE A 86 -18.04 1.17 -23.35
N VAL A 87 -18.77 2.16 -22.86
CA VAL A 87 -20.07 2.58 -23.39
C VAL A 87 -19.91 3.85 -24.22
N THR A 88 -20.50 3.86 -25.43
CA THR A 88 -20.61 5.10 -26.22
C THR A 88 -21.78 5.89 -25.66
N LYS A 89 -21.53 7.10 -25.16
CA LYS A 89 -22.57 8.02 -24.69
C LYS A 89 -22.18 9.42 -25.12
N ALA A 90 -22.99 10.03 -25.97
CA ALA A 90 -22.71 11.35 -26.55
C ALA A 90 -22.36 12.38 -25.45
N PRO A 91 -21.32 13.24 -25.66
CA PRO A 91 -20.51 13.39 -26.88
C PRO A 91 -19.27 12.47 -26.96
N GLY A 92 -19.18 11.38 -26.18
CA GLY A 92 -18.00 10.53 -26.21
C GLY A 92 -18.18 9.14 -25.61
N TYR A 93 -17.30 8.78 -24.69
CA TYR A 93 -17.19 7.44 -24.13
C TYR A 93 -17.07 7.48 -22.62
N LEU A 94 -17.56 6.44 -21.96
CA LEU A 94 -17.32 6.21 -20.54
C LEU A 94 -16.92 4.75 -20.33
N VAL A 95 -16.22 4.50 -19.23
CA VAL A 95 -15.97 3.14 -18.75
C VAL A 95 -16.92 2.83 -17.58
N GLN A 96 -17.63 1.72 -17.65
CA GLN A 96 -18.40 1.15 -16.56
C GLN A 96 -17.56 0.07 -15.89
N VAL A 97 -17.27 0.28 -14.61
CA VAL A 97 -16.55 -0.67 -13.76
C VAL A 97 -17.33 -0.82 -12.46
N GLY A 98 -17.40 -2.04 -11.96
CA GLY A 98 -17.91 -2.34 -10.62
C GLY A 98 -16.99 -1.77 -9.53
N ALA A 99 -17.53 -1.61 -8.33
CA ALA A 99 -16.78 -1.07 -7.18
C ALA A 99 -15.56 -1.92 -6.79
N ASP A 100 -15.56 -3.21 -7.14
CA ASP A 100 -14.48 -4.17 -6.86
C ASP A 100 -13.56 -4.43 -8.07
N GLU A 101 -13.88 -3.84 -9.23
CA GLU A 101 -13.18 -4.10 -10.48
C GLU A 101 -12.01 -3.14 -10.72
N LEU A 102 -12.04 -1.93 -10.16
CA LEU A 102 -10.97 -0.94 -10.31
C LEU A 102 -10.25 -0.71 -8.98
N ASP A 103 -8.94 -1.00 -8.95
CA ASP A 103 -8.09 -0.88 -7.76
C ASP A 103 -8.17 0.50 -7.08
N SER A 104 -8.25 1.60 -7.83
CA SER A 104 -8.39 2.94 -7.27
C SER A 104 -9.73 3.14 -6.53
N LEU A 105 -10.82 2.50 -6.98
CA LEU A 105 -12.11 2.54 -6.26
C LEU A 105 -12.07 1.67 -5.00
N VAL A 106 -11.45 0.49 -5.09
CA VAL A 106 -11.24 -0.38 -3.94
C VAL A 106 -10.40 0.34 -2.87
N PHE A 107 -9.34 1.03 -3.30
CA PHE A 107 -8.46 1.82 -2.47
C PHE A 107 -9.20 2.94 -1.74
N GLU A 108 -9.96 3.77 -2.44
CA GLU A 108 -10.75 4.85 -1.84
C GLU A 108 -11.75 4.34 -0.80
N ARG A 109 -12.42 3.20 -1.09
CA ARG A 109 -13.35 2.58 -0.13
C ARG A 109 -12.64 1.99 1.10
N LEU A 110 -11.43 1.45 0.94
CA LEU A 110 -10.63 1.00 2.08
C LEU A 110 -10.15 2.15 2.95
N ILE A 111 -9.82 3.31 2.36
CA ILE A 111 -9.55 4.55 3.10
C ILE A 111 -10.78 4.96 3.91
N GLU A 112 -11.97 4.99 3.30
CA GLU A 112 -13.21 5.36 4.02
C GLU A 112 -13.53 4.38 5.15
N LYS A 113 -13.27 3.08 4.94
CA LYS A 113 -13.38 2.07 6.00
C LYS A 113 -12.40 2.34 7.14
N GLY A 114 -11.15 2.70 6.83
CA GLY A 114 -10.15 3.10 7.81
C GLY A 114 -10.58 4.35 8.59
N ALA A 115 -11.08 5.38 7.90
CA ALA A 115 -11.58 6.59 8.53
C ALA A 115 -12.80 6.34 9.43
N THR A 116 -13.67 5.41 9.06
CA THR A 116 -14.80 4.98 9.89
C THR A 116 -14.33 4.26 11.15
N ALA A 117 -13.36 3.34 11.04
CA ALA A 117 -12.75 2.66 12.18
C ALA A 117 -12.03 3.66 13.12
N ALA A 118 -11.30 4.63 12.57
CA ALA A 118 -10.59 5.65 13.33
C ALA A 118 -11.55 6.52 14.16
N ARG A 119 -12.69 6.93 13.57
CA ARG A 119 -13.74 7.67 14.29
C ARG A 119 -14.37 6.87 15.42
N ALA A 120 -14.37 5.55 15.31
CA ALA A 120 -14.83 4.63 16.36
C ALA A 120 -13.73 4.27 17.38
N LEU A 121 -12.54 4.88 17.29
CA LEU A 121 -11.34 4.55 18.07
C LEU A 121 -10.90 3.08 17.93
N ASP A 122 -11.29 2.43 16.83
CA ASP A 122 -10.82 1.10 16.46
C ASP A 122 -9.50 1.22 15.69
N HIS A 123 -8.41 1.40 16.44
CA HIS A 123 -7.07 1.54 15.87
C HIS A 123 -6.65 0.28 15.10
N ALA A 124 -7.02 -0.92 15.57
CA ALA A 124 -6.70 -2.17 14.91
C ALA A 124 -7.43 -2.30 13.55
N GLY A 125 -8.72 -1.99 13.52
CA GLY A 125 -9.51 -1.95 12.28
C GLY A 125 -9.02 -0.90 11.30
N THR A 126 -8.55 0.25 11.80
CA THR A 126 -7.92 1.31 11.00
C THR A 126 -6.66 0.80 10.31
N VAL A 127 -5.74 0.19 11.07
CA VAL A 127 -4.49 -0.36 10.54
C VAL A 127 -4.76 -1.45 9.49
N GLU A 128 -5.68 -2.37 9.76
CA GLU A 128 -6.02 -3.46 8.84
C GLU A 128 -6.59 -2.93 7.52
N ALA A 129 -7.52 -1.97 7.57
CA ALA A 129 -8.12 -1.39 6.38
C ALA A 129 -7.06 -0.66 5.52
N LEU A 130 -6.19 0.12 6.15
CA LEU A 130 -5.20 0.93 5.45
C LEU A 130 -4.02 0.11 4.92
N ARG A 131 -3.57 -0.96 5.62
CA ARG A 131 -2.59 -1.92 5.08
C ARG A 131 -3.11 -2.61 3.83
N ARG A 132 -4.38 -3.02 3.82
CA ARG A 132 -5.03 -3.59 2.63
C ARG A 132 -5.12 -2.57 1.50
N ALA A 133 -5.31 -1.29 1.80
CA ALA A 133 -5.34 -0.23 0.81
C ALA A 133 -3.95 -0.04 0.17
N GLU A 134 -2.90 0.04 0.99
CA GLU A 134 -1.51 0.18 0.53
C GLU A 134 -1.04 -1.03 -0.30
N ALA A 135 -1.49 -2.24 0.03
CA ALA A 135 -1.15 -3.46 -0.70
C ALA A 135 -1.68 -3.49 -2.16
N LEU A 136 -2.59 -2.59 -2.55
CA LEU A 136 -3.06 -2.45 -3.93
C LEU A 136 -2.04 -1.75 -4.84
N TRP A 137 -1.04 -1.08 -4.26
CA TRP A 137 -0.09 -0.28 -5.00
C TRP A 137 1.07 -1.12 -5.54
N CYS A 138 1.28 -1.04 -6.84
CA CYS A 138 2.33 -1.74 -7.57
C CYS A 138 3.29 -0.79 -8.32
N GLY A 139 3.31 0.50 -7.94
CA GLY A 139 4.18 1.52 -8.53
C GLY A 139 3.50 2.90 -8.54
N ASP A 140 3.97 3.76 -9.44
CA ASP A 140 3.37 5.08 -9.66
C ASP A 140 2.01 4.96 -10.35
N PRO A 141 1.01 5.78 -9.99
CA PRO A 141 -0.30 5.74 -10.61
C PRO A 141 -0.21 5.99 -12.12
N PHE A 142 -0.98 5.20 -12.87
CA PHE A 142 -0.98 5.20 -14.33
C PHE A 142 0.41 4.97 -14.96
N GLY A 143 1.26 4.19 -14.29
CA GLY A 143 2.59 3.83 -14.79
C GLY A 143 2.57 3.22 -16.20
N GLY A 144 3.66 3.40 -16.94
CA GLY A 144 3.79 2.92 -18.32
C GLY A 144 2.92 3.66 -19.34
N VAL A 145 2.30 4.79 -18.95
CA VAL A 145 1.54 5.68 -19.80
C VAL A 145 1.94 7.12 -19.49
N GLU A 146 2.57 7.81 -20.45
CA GLU A 146 2.95 9.22 -20.29
C GLU A 146 1.81 10.12 -20.78
N SER A 147 1.22 10.91 -19.88
CA SER A 147 0.22 11.93 -20.25
C SER A 147 0.07 13.02 -19.20
N ALA A 148 0.25 14.28 -19.62
CA ALA A 148 0.00 15.45 -18.79
C ALA A 148 -1.46 15.52 -18.29
N ALA A 149 -2.41 14.97 -19.04
CA ALA A 149 -3.81 14.95 -18.65
C ALA A 149 -4.09 14.02 -17.44
N LEU A 150 -3.26 13.01 -17.21
CA LEU A 150 -3.36 12.09 -16.07
C LEU A 150 -2.63 12.62 -14.83
N ALA A 151 -1.75 13.62 -14.96
CA ALA A 151 -0.91 14.13 -13.88
C ALA A 151 -1.74 14.59 -12.65
N SER A 152 -2.88 15.24 -12.87
CA SER A 152 -3.77 15.66 -11.77
C SER A 152 -4.38 14.46 -11.03
N ALA A 153 -4.82 13.44 -11.78
CA ALA A 153 -5.38 12.22 -11.20
C ALA A 153 -4.31 11.41 -10.44
N ALA A 154 -3.11 11.28 -11.01
CA ALA A 154 -1.97 10.62 -10.39
C ALA A 154 -1.55 11.32 -9.09
N ARG A 155 -1.47 12.66 -9.11
CA ARG A 155 -1.17 13.47 -7.92
C ARG A 155 -2.22 13.28 -6.84
N ARG A 156 -3.52 13.33 -7.18
CA ARG A 156 -4.61 13.08 -6.22
C ARG A 156 -4.49 11.70 -5.56
N LEU A 157 -4.22 10.65 -6.33
CA LEU A 157 -4.05 9.29 -5.79
C LEU A 157 -2.81 9.19 -4.88
N THR A 158 -1.71 9.81 -5.27
CA THR A 158 -0.47 9.85 -4.47
C THR A 158 -0.68 10.58 -3.15
N GLU A 159 -1.39 11.70 -3.18
CA GLU A 159 -1.78 12.45 -1.98
C GLU A 159 -2.69 11.63 -1.05
N LEU A 160 -3.66 10.90 -1.61
CA LEU A 160 -4.51 9.99 -0.85
C LEU A 160 -3.70 8.85 -0.20
N ARG A 161 -2.73 8.28 -0.92
CA ARG A 161 -1.80 7.27 -0.36
C ARG A 161 -1.04 7.81 0.82
N LEU A 162 -0.44 8.99 0.68
CA LEU A 162 0.36 9.58 1.75
C LEU A 162 -0.49 9.89 2.99
N SER A 163 -1.71 10.42 2.79
CA SER A 163 -2.67 10.63 3.88
C SER A 163 -3.10 9.32 4.56
N ALA A 164 -3.32 8.25 3.79
CA ALA A 164 -3.62 6.92 4.33
C ALA A 164 -2.45 6.36 5.15
N THR A 165 -1.22 6.52 4.67
CA THR A 165 -0.01 6.12 5.40
C THR A 165 0.13 6.89 6.71
N GLU A 166 -0.07 8.22 6.71
CA GLU A 166 -0.07 9.05 7.93
C GLU A 166 -1.11 8.54 8.95
N GLN A 167 -2.34 8.25 8.50
CA GLN A 167 -3.41 7.73 9.37
C GLN A 167 -3.09 6.34 9.93
N ARG A 168 -2.51 5.45 9.12
CA ARG A 168 -2.09 4.12 9.58
C ARG A 168 -1.02 4.24 10.66
N ILE A 169 -0.02 5.09 10.45
CA ILE A 169 1.06 5.30 11.41
C ILE A 169 0.50 5.86 12.71
N ALA A 170 -0.38 6.85 12.66
CA ALA A 170 -1.04 7.38 13.84
C ALA A 170 -1.76 6.27 14.64
N ALA A 171 -2.54 5.41 13.96
CA ALA A 171 -3.20 4.28 14.60
C ALA A 171 -2.22 3.23 15.17
N GLN A 172 -1.09 2.97 14.51
CA GLN A 172 -0.04 2.08 15.04
C GLN A 172 0.64 2.64 16.30
N LEU A 173 0.88 3.95 16.34
CA LEU A 173 1.40 4.62 17.55
C LEU A 173 0.39 4.52 18.70
N GLU A 174 -0.91 4.61 18.42
CA GLU A 174 -1.94 4.41 19.46
C GLU A 174 -2.03 2.97 19.97
N LEU A 175 -1.62 1.99 19.16
CA LEU A 175 -1.48 0.59 19.57
C LEU A 175 -0.15 0.29 20.30
N GLY A 176 0.76 1.27 20.40
CA GLY A 176 2.08 1.09 20.99
C GLY A 176 3.06 0.32 20.10
N HIS A 177 2.82 0.29 18.78
CA HIS A 177 3.70 -0.35 17.81
C HIS A 177 4.81 0.61 17.32
N ASP A 178 5.39 1.39 18.25
CA ASP A 178 6.36 2.45 17.91
C ASP A 178 7.59 1.89 17.16
N ASP A 179 8.07 0.70 17.53
CA ASP A 179 9.22 0.05 16.89
C ASP A 179 8.94 -0.37 15.43
N GLU A 180 7.70 -0.77 15.12
CA GLU A 180 7.32 -1.16 13.75
C GLU A 180 7.37 0.02 12.78
N VAL A 181 6.98 1.21 13.26
CA VAL A 181 6.83 2.40 12.41
C VAL A 181 8.07 3.29 12.39
N LEU A 182 9.02 3.13 13.32
CA LEU A 182 10.14 4.06 13.45
C LEU A 182 11.04 4.10 12.20
N ALA A 183 11.38 2.94 11.65
CA ALA A 183 12.21 2.84 10.44
C ALA A 183 11.48 3.42 9.22
N GLU A 184 10.20 3.10 9.09
CA GLU A 184 9.34 3.63 8.02
C GLU A 184 9.19 5.16 8.12
N LEU A 185 8.91 5.69 9.30
CA LEU A 185 8.81 7.12 9.57
C LEU A 185 10.09 7.87 9.23
N THR A 186 11.25 7.31 9.57
CA THR A 186 12.55 7.91 9.24
C THR A 186 12.71 8.06 7.73
N ALA A 187 12.38 7.00 6.96
CA ALA A 187 12.43 7.05 5.50
C ALA A 187 11.41 8.03 4.91
N LEU A 188 10.19 8.06 5.45
CA LEU A 188 9.13 8.96 4.99
C LEU A 188 9.43 10.44 5.27
N VAL A 189 10.02 10.77 6.43
CA VAL A 189 10.43 12.15 6.74
C VAL A 189 11.57 12.60 5.83
N ALA A 190 12.49 11.71 5.48
CA ALA A 190 13.55 12.02 4.52
C ALA A 190 13.00 12.22 3.09
N ALA A 191 12.02 11.40 2.67
CA ALA A 191 11.38 11.51 1.35
C ALA A 191 10.44 12.73 1.25
N TYR A 192 9.79 13.10 2.35
CA TYR A 192 8.80 14.18 2.41
C TYR A 192 9.12 15.18 3.53
N PRO A 193 10.22 15.95 3.42
CA PRO A 193 10.71 16.80 4.51
C PRO A 193 9.78 17.95 4.90
N MET A 194 8.83 18.32 4.02
CA MET A 194 7.79 19.33 4.26
C MET A 194 6.53 18.79 4.94
N ARG A 195 6.42 17.47 5.15
CA ARG A 195 5.27 16.84 5.81
C ARG A 195 5.45 16.88 7.33
N GLU A 196 4.99 17.96 7.94
CA GLU A 196 5.11 18.18 9.38
C GLU A 196 4.46 17.07 10.23
N ARG A 197 3.36 16.46 9.75
CA ARG A 197 2.67 15.36 10.45
C ARG A 197 3.54 14.12 10.60
N LEU A 198 4.20 13.70 9.52
CA LEU A 198 5.15 12.58 9.57
C LEU A 198 6.28 12.86 10.57
N ARG A 199 6.79 14.10 10.57
CA ARG A 199 7.81 14.51 11.52
C ARG A 199 7.31 14.49 12.97
N ALA A 200 6.10 14.98 13.23
CA ALA A 200 5.50 14.91 14.56
C ALA A 200 5.37 13.45 15.04
N HIS A 201 4.91 12.54 14.19
CA HIS A 201 4.84 11.11 14.51
C HIS A 201 6.22 10.50 14.81
N LEU A 202 7.26 10.86 14.04
CA LEU A 202 8.64 10.44 14.30
C LEU A 202 9.13 10.93 15.67
N MET A 203 8.85 12.19 16.01
CA MET A 203 9.21 12.77 17.31
C MET A 203 8.55 12.01 18.47
N VAL A 204 7.26 11.69 18.35
CA VAL A 204 6.51 10.91 19.35
C VAL A 204 7.11 9.52 19.53
N ALA A 205 7.36 8.81 18.43
CA ALA A 205 7.93 7.47 18.45
C ALA A 205 9.33 7.45 19.11
N LEU A 206 10.22 8.37 18.71
CA LEU A 206 11.56 8.51 19.30
C LEU A 206 11.49 8.81 20.80
N PHE A 207 10.62 9.74 21.20
CA PHE A 207 10.48 10.11 22.60
C PHE A 207 9.98 8.95 23.48
N ARG A 208 8.96 8.19 23.03
CA ARG A 208 8.44 7.02 23.74
C ARG A 208 9.48 5.91 23.91
N ARG A 209 10.47 5.85 23.02
CA ARG A 209 11.63 4.94 23.11
C ARG A 209 12.79 5.49 23.95
N GLY A 210 12.59 6.59 24.67
CA GLY A 210 13.62 7.23 25.50
C GLY A 210 14.64 8.04 24.71
N ARG A 211 14.48 8.19 23.39
CA ARG A 211 15.39 8.93 22.50
C ARG A 211 14.98 10.39 22.41
N ARG A 212 14.91 11.07 23.56
CA ARG A 212 14.43 12.46 23.66
C ARG A 212 15.31 13.44 22.88
N ALA A 213 16.63 13.26 22.89
CA ALA A 213 17.55 14.11 22.12
C ALA A 213 17.21 14.05 20.62
N ASP A 214 17.15 12.84 20.07
CA ASP A 214 16.83 12.58 18.66
C ASP A 214 15.46 13.14 18.25
N ALA A 215 14.46 13.07 19.14
CA ALA A 215 13.15 13.67 18.88
C ALA A 215 13.23 15.20 18.76
N LEU A 216 14.06 15.86 19.58
CA LEU A 216 14.27 17.31 19.49
C LEU A 216 15.16 17.70 18.31
N ASP A 217 16.09 16.85 17.90
CA ASP A 217 16.86 17.01 16.66
C ASP A 217 15.95 16.97 15.43
N ALA A 218 15.05 15.99 15.35
CA ALA A 218 14.09 15.90 14.25
C ALA A 218 13.24 17.17 14.09
N TYR A 219 12.86 17.83 15.19
CA TYR A 219 12.19 19.13 15.16
C TYR A 219 13.10 20.24 14.61
N ARG A 220 14.34 20.33 15.10
CA ARG A 220 15.32 21.35 14.67
C ARG A 220 15.61 21.25 13.19
N GLU A 221 15.89 20.04 12.71
CA GLU A 221 16.07 19.75 11.29
C GLU A 221 14.86 20.21 10.49
N GLY A 222 13.66 19.85 10.93
CA GLY A 222 12.45 20.21 10.24
C GLY A 222 12.15 21.69 10.16
N ARG A 223 12.38 22.39 11.26
CA ARG A 223 12.28 23.85 11.30
C ARG A 223 13.24 24.50 10.32
N ALA A 224 14.50 24.04 10.27
CA ALA A 224 15.47 24.55 9.32
C ALA A 224 14.97 24.38 7.87
N VAL A 225 14.47 23.19 7.50
CA VAL A 225 13.96 23.00 6.13
C VAL A 225 12.77 23.91 5.81
N LEU A 226 11.83 24.10 6.74
CA LEU A 226 10.66 24.98 6.51
C LEU A 226 11.06 26.46 6.38
N VAL A 227 11.98 26.93 7.23
CA VAL A 227 12.51 28.29 7.16
C VAL A 227 13.28 28.50 5.85
N ASP A 228 14.16 27.56 5.49
CA ASP A 228 15.02 27.69 4.31
C ASP A 228 14.24 27.59 3.00
N GLN A 229 13.23 26.71 2.91
CA GLN A 229 12.50 26.47 1.66
C GLN A 229 11.28 27.37 1.48
N LEU A 230 10.60 27.74 2.58
CA LEU A 230 9.32 28.44 2.54
C LEU A 230 9.33 29.77 3.30
N GLY A 231 10.35 30.05 4.11
CA GLY A 231 10.40 31.26 4.94
C GLY A 231 9.35 31.29 6.04
N ILE A 232 8.84 30.11 6.45
CA ILE A 232 7.79 29.98 7.47
C ILE A 232 8.31 29.20 8.69
N ASP A 233 7.74 29.50 9.85
CA ASP A 233 7.91 28.69 11.05
C ASP A 233 7.04 27.41 11.00
N PRO A 234 7.40 26.38 11.80
CA PRO A 234 6.60 25.16 11.96
C PRO A 234 5.14 25.44 12.31
N GLY A 235 4.22 24.65 11.78
CA GLY A 235 2.81 24.71 12.09
C GLY A 235 2.48 24.33 13.54
N PRO A 236 1.26 24.63 14.01
CA PRO A 236 0.86 24.48 15.42
C PRO A 236 0.92 23.03 15.91
N ASP A 237 0.67 22.05 15.05
CA ASP A 237 0.70 20.63 15.43
C ASP A 237 2.11 20.16 15.79
N LEU A 238 3.11 20.59 14.99
CA LEU A 238 4.51 20.26 15.20
C LEU A 238 5.08 21.01 16.41
N GLN A 239 4.70 22.28 16.60
CA GLN A 239 5.03 23.06 17.79
C GLN A 239 4.45 22.43 19.08
N ARG A 240 3.17 22.04 19.08
CA ARG A 240 2.55 21.36 20.23
C ARG A 240 3.27 20.06 20.60
N THR A 241 3.67 19.28 19.59
CA THR A 241 4.43 18.04 19.81
C THR A 241 5.79 18.34 20.44
N HIS A 242 6.51 19.35 19.95
CA HIS A 242 7.77 19.79 20.51
C HIS A 242 7.65 20.22 21.98
N GLU A 243 6.66 21.06 22.29
CA GLU A 243 6.41 21.51 23.65
C GLU A 243 6.05 20.37 24.61
N ALA A 244 5.21 19.44 24.16
CA ALA A 244 4.84 18.27 24.96
C ALA A 244 6.07 17.40 25.29
N ILE A 245 6.99 17.22 24.33
CA ILE A 245 8.25 16.50 24.56
C ILE A 245 9.17 17.26 25.52
N LEU A 246 9.23 18.59 25.44
CA LEU A 246 10.00 19.40 26.40
C LEU A 246 9.47 19.25 27.83
N ARG A 247 8.15 19.18 28.00
CA ARG A 247 7.50 19.01 29.31
C ARG A 247 7.41 17.55 29.78
N ALA A 248 7.81 16.59 28.95
CA ALA A 248 7.57 15.16 29.16
C ALA A 248 6.09 14.85 29.48
N ASP A 249 5.19 15.44 28.69
CA ASP A 249 3.74 15.36 28.88
C ASP A 249 3.23 13.90 28.75
N PRO A 250 2.49 13.38 29.75
CA PRO A 250 1.86 12.06 29.70
C PRO A 250 1.03 11.79 28.43
N ALA A 251 0.42 12.81 27.82
CA ALA A 251 -0.36 12.70 26.60
C ALA A 251 0.47 12.23 25.38
N VAL A 252 1.77 12.53 25.36
CA VAL A 252 2.71 12.02 24.35
C VAL A 252 3.40 10.74 24.84
N CYS A 253 3.52 10.57 26.16
CA CYS A 253 4.21 9.42 26.76
C CYS A 253 3.47 8.08 26.61
N ARG A 254 2.13 8.07 26.50
CA ARG A 254 1.35 6.83 26.59
C ARG A 254 0.48 6.59 25.36
N PRO A 255 0.50 5.37 24.78
CA PRO A 255 -0.51 4.99 23.80
C PRO A 255 -1.89 4.99 24.48
N SER A 256 -2.95 5.34 23.76
CA SER A 256 -4.32 5.45 24.30
C SER A 256 -4.96 4.12 24.70
N VAL A 257 -4.22 3.01 24.75
CA VAL A 257 -4.74 1.66 25.06
C VAL A 257 -5.40 1.65 26.44
N SER A 258 -6.70 1.96 26.43
CA SER A 258 -7.66 1.78 27.50
C SER A 258 -8.97 1.32 26.86
N ALA A 259 -9.32 0.06 27.14
CA ALA A 259 -10.54 -0.70 26.80
C ALA A 259 -10.78 -1.00 25.30
N THR A 260 -10.54 -2.22 24.80
CA THR A 260 -11.32 -3.40 25.19
C THR A 260 -10.50 -4.67 24.99
N SER A 261 -10.18 -5.36 26.09
CA SER A 261 -9.99 -6.80 26.06
C SER A 261 -11.35 -7.45 25.74
N ARG A 262 -11.79 -7.37 24.48
CA ARG A 262 -12.71 -8.40 23.99
C ARG A 262 -11.86 -9.63 23.80
N GLY A 263 -12.10 -10.60 24.68
CA GLY A 263 -11.30 -11.81 24.82
C GLY A 263 -10.90 -12.38 23.47
N TRP A 264 -9.59 -12.34 23.23
CA TRP A 264 -8.97 -13.46 22.55
C TRP A 264 -9.21 -14.68 23.45
N ALA A 265 -10.35 -15.35 23.24
CA ALA A 265 -10.39 -16.77 23.55
C ALA A 265 -9.25 -17.37 22.73
N ARG A 266 -8.24 -17.89 23.44
CA ARG A 266 -7.22 -18.73 22.81
C ARG A 266 -8.00 -19.80 22.04
N PRO A 267 -7.69 -20.06 20.76
CA PRO A 267 -8.18 -21.29 20.15
C PRO A 267 -7.74 -22.41 21.07
N ASP A 268 -8.71 -23.16 21.63
CA ASP A 268 -8.42 -24.37 22.37
C ASP A 268 -7.60 -25.25 21.43
N LEU A 269 -6.30 -25.37 21.71
CA LEU A 269 -5.51 -26.43 21.10
C LEU A 269 -6.14 -27.73 21.60
N PRO A 270 -6.50 -28.66 20.70
CA PRO A 270 -6.87 -29.99 21.13
C PRO A 270 -5.71 -30.56 21.97
N PRO A 271 -6.00 -31.23 23.10
CA PRO A 271 -4.95 -31.82 23.93
C PRO A 271 -4.11 -32.77 23.06
N ALA A 272 -2.79 -32.59 23.11
CA ALA A 272 -1.85 -33.46 22.42
C ALA A 272 -2.11 -34.93 22.81
N PRO A 273 -2.03 -35.88 21.87
CA PRO A 273 -2.19 -37.29 22.19
C PRO A 273 -1.13 -37.69 23.22
N THR A 274 -1.61 -38.18 24.36
CA THR A 274 -0.80 -38.77 25.41
C THR A 274 -0.05 -39.97 24.81
N HIS A 275 1.25 -39.79 24.54
CA HIS A 275 2.14 -40.90 24.34
C HIS A 275 2.15 -41.74 25.63
N VAL A 276 1.45 -42.87 25.59
CA VAL A 276 1.60 -43.96 26.55
C VAL A 276 3.04 -44.43 26.46
N SER A 277 3.84 -44.04 27.45
CA SER A 277 5.16 -44.60 27.68
C SER A 277 4.99 -46.05 28.13
N SER A 278 5.11 -46.97 27.17
CA SER A 278 5.37 -48.38 27.49
C SER A 278 6.79 -48.45 28.04
N SER A 279 6.89 -48.70 29.35
CA SER A 279 8.13 -49.06 30.02
C SER A 279 8.71 -50.33 29.39
N PRO A 280 9.99 -50.37 29.00
CA PRO A 280 10.63 -51.63 28.66
C PRO A 280 10.91 -52.40 29.96
N GLY A 281 10.26 -53.55 30.08
CA GLY A 281 10.54 -54.53 31.13
C GLY A 281 12.03 -54.89 31.15
N THR A 282 12.58 -54.84 32.35
CA THR A 282 13.89 -55.37 32.73
C THR A 282 14.01 -56.83 32.32
N ARG A 283 14.88 -57.12 31.34
CA ARG A 283 15.58 -58.41 31.25
C ARG A 283 17.07 -58.17 31.18
N ARG A 284 17.73 -58.53 32.28
CA ARG A 284 19.16 -58.77 32.37
C ARG A 284 19.54 -59.93 31.46
N SER A 285 20.50 -59.72 30.58
CA SER A 285 21.43 -60.78 30.17
C SER A 285 22.76 -60.18 29.75
N ALA A 286 23.82 -60.87 30.17
CA ALA A 286 25.18 -60.43 30.24
C ALA A 286 25.90 -60.37 28.88
N CYS A 287 26.79 -59.37 28.75
CA CYS A 287 28.20 -59.50 28.40
C CYS A 287 28.59 -60.52 27.29
N ARG A 288 29.02 -60.01 26.12
CA ARG A 288 30.37 -60.32 25.58
C ARG A 288 30.82 -59.36 24.47
N ARG A 289 32.13 -59.12 24.52
CA ARG A 289 32.99 -58.28 23.68
C ARG A 289 33.10 -58.74 22.22
N THR A 290 33.24 -57.77 21.30
CA THR A 290 34.12 -57.78 20.10
C THR A 290 34.08 -56.36 19.49
N ARG A 291 35.06 -55.47 19.72
CA ARG A 291 36.33 -55.22 18.97
C ARG A 291 36.19 -54.99 17.44
N ARG A 292 36.87 -53.91 16.99
CA ARG A 292 37.23 -53.44 15.62
C ARG A 292 36.14 -52.63 14.90
N SER A 293 36.39 -51.53 14.17
CA SER A 293 37.58 -50.80 13.69
C SER A 293 37.06 -49.49 13.04
N ALA A 294 37.52 -48.29 13.42
CA ALA A 294 38.51 -47.46 12.71
C ALA A 294 38.30 -47.24 11.19
N CYS A 295 38.01 -45.99 10.79
CA CYS A 295 38.44 -45.24 9.57
C CYS A 295 37.60 -43.92 9.57
N ARG A 296 38.05 -42.69 9.84
CA ARG A 296 39.20 -41.84 9.47
C ARG A 296 39.35 -41.54 7.97
N ARG A 297 39.36 -40.21 7.68
CA ARG A 297 39.83 -39.45 6.48
C ARG A 297 38.74 -39.31 5.39
N SER A 298 38.55 -38.18 4.70
CA SER A 298 39.47 -37.06 4.41
C SER A 298 38.74 -35.87 3.73
N CYS A 299 38.97 -34.65 4.23
CA CYS A 299 39.17 -33.41 3.43
C CYS A 299 40.64 -33.43 2.91
N PRO A 300 41.19 -32.55 2.01
CA PRO A 300 40.77 -31.21 1.51
C PRO A 300 41.17 -31.00 0.00
N PRO A 301 41.66 -29.85 -0.55
CA PRO A 301 41.56 -28.41 -0.20
C PRO A 301 41.19 -27.44 -1.36
N CYS A 302 40.96 -26.18 -0.97
CA CYS A 302 40.91 -24.95 -1.76
C CYS A 302 42.14 -24.71 -2.67
N ARG A 303 41.92 -23.99 -3.79
CA ARG A 303 42.94 -23.19 -4.47
C ARG A 303 42.48 -21.73 -4.61
N ARG A 304 43.42 -20.84 -4.34
CA ARG A 304 43.38 -19.38 -4.51
C ARG A 304 43.66 -18.99 -5.96
N THR A 305 43.08 -17.87 -6.38
CA THR A 305 43.78 -16.73 -7.00
C THR A 305 43.04 -15.48 -6.58
#